data_AF-A0A1Y0RN96-F1
#
_entry.id   AF-A0A1Y0RN96-F1
#
_cell.length_a   1.000
_cell.length_b   1.000
_cell.length_c   1.000
_cell.angle_alpha   90.00
_cell.angle_beta   90.00
_cell.angle_gamma   90.00
#
_symmetry.space_group_name_H-M   'P 1'
#
loop_
_entity.id
_entity.type
_entity.pdbx_description
1 polymer ?
#
loop_
_entity_poly.entity_id
_entity_poly.type
_entity_poly.pdbx_seq_one_letter_code
_entity_poly.pdbx_strand_id
1 'polypeptide(L)'
;MNSENSETYINHPTWGLLFRICMVDESQELFTTLYAQRLFFLVTTDVKGMKFQPIGRTEARMMLENRLRNLRRTGQSQEYDQLQSVFQRTFQ
;
A
#
# COMPACT_ATOMS: atom_id res chain seq x y z
N MET A 1 -3.48 5.87 22.16
CA MET A 1 -3.86 4.53 21.64
C MET A 1 -4.43 4.76 20.25
N ASN A 2 -3.60 4.71 19.20
CA ASN A 2 -4.10 4.86 17.83
C ASN A 2 -4.16 3.47 17.20
N SER A 3 -5.35 2.88 17.27
CA SER A 3 -5.73 1.68 16.54
C SER A 3 -6.05 2.04 15.09
N GLU A 4 -5.04 2.11 14.22
CA GLU A 4 -5.24 1.93 12.77
C GLU A 4 -4.21 0.93 12.21
N ASN A 5 -3.94 -0.11 13.00
CA ASN A 5 -3.13 -1.28 12.65
C ASN A 5 -3.99 -2.39 12.02
N SER A 6 -5.03 -2.02 11.27
CA SER A 6 -5.92 -2.99 10.65
C SER A 6 -5.37 -3.38 9.28
N GLU A 7 -5.10 -4.66 9.09
CA GLU A 7 -4.91 -5.23 7.76
C GLU A 7 -6.15 -4.88 6.92
N THR A 8 -5.94 -4.12 5.84
CA THR A 8 -7.02 -3.66 4.98
C THR A 8 -7.02 -4.47 3.70
N TYR A 9 -8.17 -5.05 3.41
CA TYR A 9 -8.37 -5.87 2.22
C TYR A 9 -9.54 -5.34 1.41
N ILE A 10 -9.40 -5.38 0.09
CA ILE A 10 -10.47 -5.01 -0.85
C ILE A 10 -10.54 -6.03 -1.99
N ASN A 11 -11.72 -6.19 -2.58
CA ASN A 11 -11.90 -7.05 -3.75
C ASN A 11 -11.72 -6.25 -5.04
N HIS A 12 -10.79 -6.70 -5.87
CA HIS A 12 -10.68 -6.29 -7.26
C HIS A 12 -11.57 -7.17 -8.15
N PRO A 13 -12.35 -6.60 -9.09
CA PRO A 13 -13.26 -7.36 -9.97
C PRO A 13 -12.59 -8.53 -10.71
N THR A 14 -11.35 -8.34 -11.17
CA THR A 14 -10.57 -9.34 -11.92
C THR A 14 -9.62 -10.19 -11.08
N TRP A 15 -8.88 -9.59 -10.15
CA TRP A 15 -7.76 -10.24 -9.46
C TRP A 15 -8.10 -10.70 -8.03
N GLY A 16 -9.35 -10.52 -7.61
CA GLY A 16 -9.81 -10.92 -6.28
C GLY A 16 -9.21 -10.07 -5.18
N LEU A 17 -8.85 -10.70 -4.06
CA LEU A 17 -8.44 -10.01 -2.85
C LEU A 17 -7.10 -9.29 -3.02
N LEU A 18 -7.12 -7.98 -2.72
CA LEU A 18 -5.94 -7.13 -2.62
C LEU A 18 -5.67 -6.80 -1.16
N PHE A 19 -4.39 -6.72 -0.81
CA PHE A 19 -3.92 -6.29 0.51
C PHE A 19 -3.32 -4.89 0.42
N ARG A 20 -3.69 -4.02 1.37
CA ARG A 20 -3.16 -2.65 1.47
C ARG A 20 -1.73 -2.68 1.98
N ILE A 21 -0.82 -2.15 1.19
CA ILE A 21 0.59 -1.99 1.53
C ILE A 21 0.79 -0.76 2.41
N CYS A 22 0.30 0.41 1.98
CA CYS A 22 0.37 1.66 2.72
C CYS A 22 -0.60 2.71 2.18
N MET A 23 -0.88 3.75 2.98
CA MET A 23 -1.43 4.99 2.47
C MET A 23 -0.33 5.81 1.78
N VAL A 24 -0.65 6.36 0.60
CA VAL A 24 0.22 7.27 -0.15
C VAL A 24 -0.15 8.71 0.19
N ASP A 25 -1.45 9.02 0.17
CA ASP A 25 -2.05 10.26 0.67
C ASP A 25 -3.39 9.98 1.39
N GLU A 26 -4.18 11.02 1.72
CA GLU A 26 -5.47 10.89 2.43
C GLU A 26 -6.56 10.13 1.64
N SER A 27 -6.46 10.11 0.31
CA SER A 27 -7.43 9.56 -0.65
C SER A 27 -6.88 8.42 -1.51
N GLN A 28 -5.57 8.17 -1.43
CA GLN A 28 -4.84 7.25 -2.29
C GLN A 28 -4.04 6.24 -1.46
N GLU A 29 -4.28 4.97 -1.77
CA GLU A 29 -3.68 3.84 -1.07
C GLU A 29 -3.03 2.89 -2.08
N LEU A 30 -1.92 2.27 -1.70
CA LEU A 30 -1.25 1.27 -2.51
C LEU A 30 -1.68 -0.14 -2.08
N PHE A 31 -2.09 -0.95 -3.05
CA PHE A 31 -2.51 -2.33 -2.86
C PHE A 31 -1.69 -3.30 -3.72
N THR A 32 -1.60 -4.56 -3.28
CA THR A 32 -1.03 -5.68 -4.06
C THR A 32 -1.97 -6.88 -4.07
N THR A 33 -1.93 -7.67 -5.14
CA THR A 33 -2.63 -8.96 -5.21
C THR A 33 -2.04 -9.98 -4.25
N LEU A 34 -2.89 -10.78 -3.61
CA LEU A 34 -2.47 -11.94 -2.81
C LEU A 34 -2.33 -13.23 -3.62
N TYR A 35 -3.15 -13.41 -4.66
CA TYR A 35 -3.28 -14.68 -5.39
C TYR A 35 -2.68 -14.69 -6.79
N ALA A 36 -2.12 -13.58 -7.27
CA ALA A 36 -1.55 -13.46 -8.62
C ALA A 36 -0.04 -13.21 -8.58
N GLN A 37 0.62 -13.20 -9.76
CA GLN A 37 2.02 -12.79 -9.94
C GLN A 37 2.20 -11.29 -9.67
N ARG A 38 2.06 -10.91 -8.39
CA ARG A 38 2.32 -9.61 -7.76
C ARG A 38 2.07 -8.40 -8.65
N LEU A 39 0.79 -8.08 -8.84
CA LEU A 39 0.33 -6.84 -9.44
C LEU A 39 0.11 -5.78 -8.36
N PHE A 40 0.33 -4.52 -8.73
CA PHE A 40 0.21 -3.36 -7.83
C PHE A 40 -0.83 -2.39 -8.35
N PHE A 41 -1.61 -1.81 -7.44
CA PHE A 41 -2.68 -0.89 -7.76
C PHE A 41 -2.65 0.31 -6.83
N LEU A 42 -2.69 1.52 -7.40
CA LEU A 42 -3.12 2.69 -6.66
C LEU A 42 -4.63 2.70 -6.66
N VAL A 43 -5.20 2.73 -5.45
CA VAL A 43 -6.63 2.75 -5.25
C VAL A 43 -7.01 4.11 -4.71
N THR A 44 -7.89 4.77 -5.44
CA THR A 44 -8.48 6.04 -5.00
C THR A 44 -9.96 5.84 -4.74
N THR A 45 -10.42 6.28 -3.59
CA THR A 45 -11.82 6.20 -3.19
C THR A 45 -12.48 7.56 -3.36
N ASP A 46 -13.56 7.63 -4.15
CA ASP A 46 -14.35 8.83 -4.38
C ASP A 46 -15.84 8.53 -4.16
N VAL A 47 -16.70 9.55 -4.15
CA VAL A 47 -18.16 9.44 -3.99
C VAL A 47 -18.82 8.53 -5.04
N LYS A 48 -18.15 8.30 -6.19
CA LYS A 48 -18.61 7.41 -7.26
C LYS A 48 -18.12 5.96 -7.14
N GLY A 49 -17.28 5.66 -6.15
CA GLY A 49 -16.71 4.34 -5.91
C GLY A 49 -15.18 4.31 -5.93
N MET A 50 -14.64 3.08 -5.97
CA MET A 50 -13.19 2.83 -6.02
C MET A 50 -12.69 2.78 -7.46
N LYS A 51 -11.56 3.43 -7.72
CA LYS A 51 -10.80 3.29 -8.98
C LYS A 51 -9.51 2.55 -8.70
N PHE A 52 -9.20 1.57 -9.54
CA PHE A 52 -7.99 0.76 -9.45
C PHE A 52 -7.06 1.11 -10.62
N GLN A 53 -6.01 1.87 -10.33
CA GLN A 53 -5.00 2.21 -11.31
C GLN A 53 -3.84 1.22 -11.23
N PRO A 54 -3.60 0.35 -12.23
CA PRO A 54 -2.44 -0.52 -12.24
C PRO A 54 -1.16 0.29 -12.32
N ILE A 55 -0.15 -0.11 -11.55
CA ILE A 55 1.20 0.48 -11.60
C ILE A 55 2.27 -0.61 -11.70
N GLY A 56 3.46 -0.22 -12.19
CA GLY A 56 4.59 -1.13 -12.29
C GLY A 56 5.23 -1.44 -10.93
N ARG A 57 5.89 -2.60 -10.83
CA ARG A 57 6.65 -2.99 -9.62
C ARG A 57 7.69 -1.96 -9.20
N THR A 58 8.42 -1.39 -10.17
CA THR A 58 9.45 -0.37 -9.90
C THR A 58 8.86 0.90 -9.30
N GLU A 59 7.74 1.36 -9.86
CA GLU A 59 7.03 2.54 -9.38
C GLU A 59 6.49 2.32 -7.95
N ALA A 60 5.83 1.18 -7.72
CA ALA A 60 5.34 0.77 -6.40
C ALA A 60 6.46 0.73 -5.35
N ARG A 61 7.63 0.19 -5.74
CA ARG A 61 8.82 0.14 -4.87
C ARG A 61 9.30 1.55 -4.52
N MET A 62 9.44 2.43 -5.51
CA MET A 62 9.91 3.81 -5.30
C MET A 62 8.96 4.59 -4.37
N MET A 63 7.65 4.40 -4.52
CA MET A 63 6.64 5.01 -3.64
C MET A 63 6.84 4.58 -2.18
N LEU A 64 7.06 3.29 -1.92
CA LEU A 64 7.33 2.80 -0.57
C LEU A 64 8.64 3.30 0.00
N GLU A 65 9.70 3.33 -0.80
CA GLU A 65 11.00 3.87 -0.37
C GLU A 65 10.88 5.35 0.01
N ASN A 66 10.12 6.14 -0.75
CA ASN A 66 9.80 7.52 -0.42
C ASN A 66 9.03 7.64 0.91
N ARG A 67 7.99 6.82 1.11
CA ARG A 67 7.22 6.81 2.36
C ARG A 67 8.09 6.44 3.56
N LEU A 68 8.90 5.38 3.46
CA LEU A 68 9.86 4.98 4.50
C LEU A 68 10.83 6.12 4.85
N ARG A 69 11.39 6.80 3.83
CA ARG A 69 12.25 7.97 4.05
C ARG A 69 11.54 9.09 4.81
N ASN A 70 10.27 9.35 4.50
CA ASN A 70 9.47 10.36 5.18
C ASN A 70 9.17 9.97 6.63
N LEU A 71 8.71 8.73 6.88
CA LEU A 71 8.44 8.24 8.24
C LEU A 71 9.67 8.31 9.14
N ARG A 72 10.84 7.96 8.61
CA ARG A 72 12.12 8.07 9.32
C ARG A 72 12.45 9.53 9.67
N ARG A 73 12.19 10.47 8.75
CA ARG A 73 12.44 11.91 8.97
C ARG A 73 11.48 12.54 9.97
N THR A 74 10.21 12.12 9.97
CA THR A 74 9.18 12.64 10.89
C THR A 74 9.18 11.95 12.25
N GLY A 75 10.08 10.97 12.48
CA GLY A 75 10.19 10.26 13.75
C GLY A 75 9.05 9.27 14.03
N GLN A 76 8.32 8.84 13.00
CA GLN A 76 7.21 7.89 13.12
C GLN A 76 7.74 6.45 13.12
N SER A 77 8.48 6.08 14.17
CA SER A 77 9.23 4.82 14.24
C SER A 77 8.36 3.57 14.13
N GLN A 78 7.21 3.54 14.81
CA GLN A 78 6.31 2.37 14.77
C GLN A 78 5.77 2.11 13.36
N GLU A 79 5.29 3.15 12.67
CA GLU A 79 4.77 3.04 11.30
C GLU A 79 5.90 2.69 10.32
N TYR A 80 7.11 3.23 10.56
CA TYR A 80 8.29 2.89 9.79
C TYR A 80 8.64 1.40 9.88
N ASP A 81 8.74 0.84 11.09
CA ASP A 81 9.14 -0.56 11.29
C ASP A 81 8.15 -1.53 10.64
N GLN A 82 6.85 -1.20 10.75
CA GLN A 82 5.79 -1.95 10.10
C GLN A 82 5.89 -1.90 8.59
N LEU A 83 5.98 -0.70 8.01
CA LEU A 83 6.11 -0.53 6.57
C LEU A 83 7.40 -1.17 6.03
N GLN A 84 8.48 -1.14 6.82
CA GLN A 84 9.75 -1.76 6.48
C GLN A 84 9.61 -3.29 6.38
N SER A 85 8.86 -3.91 7.31
CA SER A 85 8.56 -5.36 7.25
C SER A 85 7.71 -5.74 6.04
N VAL A 86 6.75 -4.88 5.65
CA VAL A 86 5.92 -5.08 4.45
C VAL A 86 6.76 -4.92 3.20
N PHE A 87 7.64 -3.91 3.16
CA PHE A 87 8.55 -3.66 2.05
C PHE A 87 9.46 -4.86 1.79
N GLN A 88 10.08 -5.41 2.83
CA GLN A 88 10.93 -6.61 2.73
C GLN A 88 10.15 -7.79 2.16
N ARG A 89 8.99 -8.12 2.74
CA ARG A 89 8.16 -9.23 2.24
C ARG A 89 7.66 -9.03 0.80
N THR A 90 7.55 -7.79 0.34
CA THR A 90 6.96 -7.43 -0.96
C THR A 90 7.99 -7.32 -2.09
N PHE A 91 9.17 -6.79 -1.79
CA PHE A 91 10.14 -6.38 -2.81
C PHE A 91 11.53 -7.01 -2.69
N GLN A 92 11.80 -7.76 -1.62
CA GLN A 92 13.02 -8.56 -1.44
C GLN A 92 12.65 -10.05 -1.54
#